data_AF-A0A2A5M714-F1
#
_entry.id   AF-A0A2A5M714-F1
#
_cell.length_a   1.000
_cell.length_b   1.000
_cell.length_c   1.000
_cell.angle_alpha   90.00
_cell.angle_beta   90.00
_cell.angle_gamma   90.00
#
_symmetry.space_group_name_H-M   'P 1'
#
loop_
_entity.id
_entity.type
_entity.pdbx_description
1 polymer ?
#
loop_
_entity_poly.entity_id
_entity_poly.type
_entity_poly.pdbx_seq_one_letter_code
_entity_poly.pdbx_strand_id
1 'polypeptide(L)'
;QKAVRNAMVVDMAMGGSSNTVLHMLAISREAGVALDIKDLNFISSKVAHIAKIAPSLNSVYMDDIHKAGGVSAVMAEISSRQGHILELDALTITGESLKERLKNAKIKDENIIRRVDNAYSKVGGLAILFGNLAEQGCVIKTAGIVGKRKFKGKAVCFNSQDEAIKGIIKGKVQKGNVCVIRYEGPKG
;
A
#
# COMPACT_ATOMS: atom_id res chain seq x y z
N GLN A 1 18.55 3.52 4.48
CA GLN A 1 17.70 2.38 4.90
C GLN A 1 16.47 2.80 5.69
N LYS A 2 16.61 3.46 6.84
CA LYS A 2 15.49 3.88 7.71
C LYS A 2 14.37 4.64 7.00
N ALA A 3 14.72 5.65 6.20
CA ALA A 3 13.75 6.44 5.45
C ALA A 3 12.94 5.60 4.44
N VAL A 4 13.60 4.66 3.73
CA VAL A 4 12.93 3.76 2.77
C VAL A 4 11.92 2.86 3.49
N ARG A 5 12.31 2.30 4.64
CA ARG A 5 11.41 1.50 5.49
C ARG A 5 10.22 2.33 5.98
N ASN A 6 10.48 3.54 6.49
CA ASN A 6 9.43 4.43 6.96
C ASN A 6 8.44 4.81 5.85
N ALA A 7 8.93 5.06 4.63
CA ALA A 7 8.07 5.33 3.48
C ALA A 7 7.11 4.16 3.21
N MET A 8 7.61 2.91 3.24
CA MET A 8 6.75 1.73 3.07
C MET A 8 5.76 1.55 4.22
N VAL A 9 6.14 1.87 5.46
CA VAL A 9 5.22 1.85 6.61
C VAL A 9 4.06 2.83 6.41
N VAL A 10 4.37 4.06 6.01
CA VAL A 10 3.36 5.10 5.79
C VAL A 10 2.44 4.73 4.62
N ASP A 11 3.00 4.24 3.52
CA ASP A 11 2.22 3.78 2.36
C ASP A 11 1.24 2.64 2.73
N MET A 12 1.70 1.67 3.53
CA MET A 12 0.86 0.57 4.03
C MET A 12 -0.27 1.06 4.94
N ALA A 13 -0.02 2.07 5.77
CA ALA A 13 -1.00 2.60 6.70
C ALA A 13 -2.07 3.47 6.05
N MET A 14 -1.73 4.09 4.92
CA MET A 14 -2.63 4.90 4.10
C MET A 14 -3.27 4.11 2.95
N GLY A 15 -2.86 2.85 2.76
CA GLY A 15 -3.29 2.02 1.66
C GLY A 15 -2.99 2.67 0.31
N GLY A 16 -1.73 3.07 0.11
CA GLY A 16 -1.27 3.84 -1.04
C GLY A 16 -1.38 3.11 -2.39
N SER A 17 -0.71 3.67 -3.41
CA SER A 17 -0.73 3.09 -4.76
C SER A 17 0.13 1.83 -4.81
N SER A 18 -0.27 0.81 -5.57
CA SER A 18 0.62 -0.32 -5.84
C SER A 18 1.89 0.12 -6.57
N ASN A 19 1.85 1.23 -7.32
CA ASN A 19 3.03 1.80 -7.99
C ASN A 19 4.08 2.31 -7.01
N THR A 20 3.70 2.64 -5.76
CA THR A 20 4.68 3.01 -4.73
C THR A 20 5.73 1.91 -4.55
N VAL A 21 5.35 0.64 -4.66
CA VAL A 21 6.30 -0.49 -4.57
C VAL A 21 7.37 -0.39 -5.67
N LEU A 22 6.97 -0.12 -6.92
CA LEU A 22 7.91 0.04 -8.03
C LEU A 22 8.84 1.23 -7.82
N HIS A 23 8.29 2.38 -7.44
CA HIS A 23 9.08 3.59 -7.20
C HIS A 23 10.05 3.43 -6.03
N MET A 24 9.60 2.82 -4.93
CA MET A 24 10.45 2.62 -3.76
C MET A 24 11.54 1.58 -4.01
N LEU A 25 11.29 0.53 -4.80
CA LEU A 25 12.34 -0.39 -5.24
C LEU A 25 13.39 0.36 -6.09
N ALA A 26 12.97 1.19 -7.04
CA ALA A 26 13.90 1.99 -7.85
C ALA A 26 14.71 2.99 -6.99
N ILE A 27 14.05 3.75 -6.11
CA ILE A 27 14.71 4.71 -5.20
C ILE A 27 15.69 3.99 -4.27
N SER A 28 15.30 2.83 -3.72
CA SER A 28 16.16 2.06 -2.83
C SER A 28 17.44 1.60 -3.53
N ARG A 29 17.33 1.15 -4.78
CA ARG A 29 18.46 0.74 -5.61
C ARG A 29 19.41 1.90 -5.88
N GLU A 30 18.87 3.05 -6.28
CA GLU A 30 19.67 4.25 -6.54
C GLU A 30 20.38 4.77 -5.28
N ALA A 31 19.70 4.69 -4.14
CA ALA A 31 20.26 5.08 -2.85
C ALA A 31 21.22 4.05 -2.23
N GLY A 32 21.51 2.92 -2.91
CA GLY A 32 22.35 1.84 -2.37
C GLY A 32 21.77 1.15 -1.14
N VAL A 33 20.44 1.16 -0.98
CA VAL A 33 19.71 0.57 0.13
C VAL A 33 19.04 -0.72 -0.31
N ALA A 34 19.35 -1.83 0.35
CA ALA A 34 18.64 -3.08 0.11
C ALA A 34 17.17 -2.98 0.56
N LEU A 35 16.25 -3.19 -0.38
CA LEU A 35 14.82 -3.39 -0.14
C LEU A 35 14.39 -4.61 -0.94
N ASP A 36 14.07 -5.72 -0.27
CA ASP A 36 13.46 -6.88 -0.91
C ASP A 36 11.93 -6.73 -0.88
N ILE A 37 11.27 -7.06 -1.99
CA ILE A 37 9.81 -7.08 -2.07
C ILE A 37 9.19 -8.04 -1.05
N LYS A 38 9.91 -9.11 -0.66
CA LYS A 38 9.48 -10.05 0.39
C LYS A 38 9.31 -9.40 1.75
N ASP A 39 10.15 -8.42 2.08
CA ASP A 39 10.13 -7.73 3.37
C ASP A 39 8.86 -6.87 3.54
N LEU A 40 8.21 -6.50 2.44
CA LEU A 40 6.98 -5.73 2.48
C LEU A 40 5.83 -6.48 3.17
N ASN A 41 5.82 -7.81 3.13
CA ASN A 41 4.83 -8.61 3.87
C ASN A 41 5.07 -8.55 5.38
N PHE A 42 6.34 -8.51 5.83
CA PHE A 42 6.63 -8.29 7.24
C PHE A 42 6.13 -6.92 7.68
N ILE A 43 6.40 -5.86 6.89
CA ILE A 43 5.91 -4.51 7.18
C ILE A 43 4.38 -4.48 7.25
N SER A 44 3.71 -5.02 6.22
CA SER A 44 2.25 -5.10 6.14
C SER A 44 1.64 -5.83 7.34
N SER A 45 2.30 -6.87 7.88
CA SER A 45 1.80 -7.62 9.04
C SER A 45 1.85 -6.84 10.37
N LYS A 46 2.62 -5.75 10.42
CA LYS A 46 2.88 -4.94 11.63
C LYS A 46 2.24 -3.56 11.58
N VAL A 47 1.70 -3.14 10.43
CA VAL A 47 1.11 -1.82 10.23
C VAL A 47 -0.39 -1.98 10.05
N ALA A 48 -1.17 -1.20 10.78
CA ALA A 48 -2.61 -1.12 10.54
C ALA A 48 -2.93 -0.10 9.46
N HIS A 49 -3.96 -0.40 8.66
CA HIS A 49 -4.47 0.51 7.64
C HIS A 49 -5.49 1.47 8.29
N ILE A 50 -5.07 2.70 8.57
CA ILE A 50 -5.80 3.69 9.38
C ILE A 50 -6.36 4.87 8.60
N ALA A 51 -5.85 5.13 7.40
CA ALA A 51 -6.36 6.17 6.51
C ALA A 51 -6.70 5.54 5.16
N LYS A 52 -7.92 5.78 4.66
CA LYS A 52 -8.39 5.28 3.37
C LYS A 52 -8.79 6.46 2.50
N ILE A 53 -8.11 6.63 1.37
CA ILE A 53 -8.25 7.80 0.50
C ILE A 53 -8.82 7.33 -0.85
N ALA A 54 -9.51 8.23 -1.56
CA ALA A 54 -9.93 8.01 -2.94
C ALA A 54 -8.75 7.47 -3.79
N PRO A 55 -8.97 6.46 -4.66
CA PRO A 55 -10.26 5.88 -5.04
C PRO A 55 -10.75 4.74 -4.12
N SER A 56 -10.04 4.42 -3.04
CA SER A 56 -10.43 3.30 -2.16
C SER A 56 -11.60 3.66 -1.24
N LEU A 57 -11.76 4.95 -0.93
CA LEU A 57 -12.92 5.52 -0.26
C LEU A 57 -13.29 6.84 -0.96
N ASN A 58 -14.39 6.85 -1.71
CA ASN A 58 -14.76 7.98 -2.58
C ASN A 58 -15.21 9.24 -1.80
N SER A 59 -15.33 9.16 -0.48
CA SER A 59 -15.74 10.27 0.38
C SER A 59 -14.57 11.00 1.04
N VAL A 60 -13.32 10.54 0.88
CA VAL A 60 -12.15 11.12 1.55
C VAL A 60 -11.05 11.39 0.53
N TYR A 61 -10.57 12.63 0.49
CA TYR A 61 -9.54 13.12 -0.40
C TYR A 61 -8.29 13.57 0.39
N MET A 62 -7.22 13.91 -0.32
CA MET A 62 -5.95 14.27 0.32
C MET A 62 -6.04 15.56 1.16
N ASP A 63 -6.95 16.48 0.80
CA ASP A 63 -7.22 17.69 1.58
C ASP A 63 -7.87 17.37 2.93
N ASP A 64 -8.78 16.37 2.98
CA ASP A 64 -9.37 15.91 4.24
C ASP A 64 -8.30 15.32 5.16
N ILE A 65 -7.37 14.53 4.61
CA ILE A 65 -6.22 14.02 5.36
C ILE A 65 -5.39 15.16 5.91
N HIS A 66 -5.12 16.20 5.12
CA HIS A 66 -4.39 17.37 5.58
C HIS A 66 -5.10 18.07 6.75
N LYS A 67 -6.40 18.33 6.61
CA LYS A 67 -7.25 18.94 7.67
C LYS A 67 -7.31 18.08 8.93
N ALA A 68 -7.33 16.76 8.79
CA ALA A 68 -7.34 15.80 9.89
C ALA A 68 -5.99 15.67 10.64
N GLY A 69 -4.94 16.41 10.22
CA GLY A 69 -3.61 16.41 10.86
C GLY A 69 -2.47 15.96 9.93
N GLY A 70 -2.80 15.54 8.70
CA GLY A 70 -1.85 15.21 7.64
C GLY A 70 -1.10 13.90 7.89
N VAL A 71 -0.11 13.67 7.03
CA VAL A 71 0.74 12.46 7.08
C VAL A 71 1.52 12.39 8.40
N SER A 72 1.84 13.53 9.02
CA SER A 72 2.46 13.55 10.35
C SER A 72 1.57 12.93 11.43
N ALA A 73 0.26 13.17 11.39
CA ALA A 73 -0.67 12.54 12.33
C ALA A 73 -0.76 11.03 12.10
N VAL A 74 -0.75 10.58 10.84
CA VAL A 74 -0.67 9.16 10.48
C VAL A 74 0.61 8.52 11.05
N MET A 75 1.76 9.15 10.83
CA MET A 75 3.05 8.67 11.36
C MET A 75 3.09 8.63 12.89
N ALA A 76 2.54 9.64 13.56
CA ALA A 76 2.49 9.70 15.02
C ALA A 76 1.57 8.61 15.61
N GLU A 77 0.43 8.34 14.99
CA GLU A 77 -0.48 7.27 15.43
C GLU A 77 0.18 5.89 15.28
N ILE A 78 0.82 5.61 14.15
CA ILE A 78 1.52 4.33 13.92
C ILE A 78 2.71 4.15 14.85
N SER A 79 3.43 5.24 15.19
CA SER A 79 4.60 5.17 16.06
C SER A 79 4.28 4.91 17.53
N SER A 80 3.03 5.19 17.95
CA SER A 80 2.58 5.08 19.33
C SER A 80 2.40 3.63 19.85
N ARG A 81 2.37 2.63 18.95
CA ARG A 81 2.21 1.22 19.34
C ARG A 81 3.53 0.48 19.59
N GLN A 82 3.42 -0.55 20.45
CA GLN A 82 4.48 -1.52 20.70
C GLN A 82 4.88 -2.25 19.41
N GLY A 83 6.16 -2.18 19.07
CA GLY A 83 6.74 -2.80 17.88
C GLY A 83 7.55 -1.86 16.97
N HIS A 84 7.64 -0.57 17.30
CA HIS A 84 8.55 0.45 16.71
C HIS A 84 8.87 0.22 15.23
N ILE A 85 7.85 0.11 14.38
CA ILE A 85 8.11 -0.16 12.97
C ILE A 85 8.57 1.08 12.21
N LEU A 86 8.21 2.27 12.71
CA LEU A 86 8.80 3.54 12.29
C LEU A 86 10.13 3.75 13.00
N GLU A 87 11.17 3.95 12.20
CA GLU A 87 12.52 4.33 12.62
C GLU A 87 12.52 5.83 12.96
N LEU A 88 12.23 6.17 14.22
CA LEU A 88 11.99 7.54 14.66
C LEU A 88 13.25 8.42 14.73
N ASP A 89 14.43 7.82 14.74
CA ASP A 89 15.71 8.53 14.73
C ASP A 89 16.20 8.84 13.30
N ALA A 90 15.40 8.55 12.27
CA ALA A 90 15.71 8.90 10.90
C ALA A 90 15.82 10.43 10.74
N LEU A 91 16.95 10.89 10.19
CA LEU A 91 17.19 12.30 9.89
C LEU A 91 16.25 12.78 8.79
N THR A 92 15.77 14.01 8.92
CA THR A 92 14.97 14.69 7.91
C THR A 92 15.75 15.85 7.28
N ILE A 93 15.24 16.40 6.16
CA ILE A 93 15.93 17.49 5.45
C ILE A 93 16.05 18.77 6.28
N THR A 94 15.20 18.97 7.30
CA THR A 94 15.25 20.10 8.22
C THR A 94 16.33 19.95 9.30
N GLY A 95 17.09 18.85 9.30
CA GLY A 95 18.17 18.59 10.27
C GLY A 95 17.70 17.95 11.57
N GLU A 96 16.39 17.88 11.80
CA GLU A 96 15.78 17.20 12.95
C GLU A 96 15.52 15.72 12.66
N SER A 97 15.40 14.92 13.70
CA SER A 97 14.92 13.54 13.64
C SER A 97 13.42 13.47 13.35
N LEU A 98 12.96 12.34 12.80
CA LEU A 98 11.53 12.10 12.60
C LEU A 98 10.75 12.20 13.92
N LYS A 99 11.32 11.76 15.05
CA LYS A 99 10.71 11.89 16.38
C LYS A 99 10.41 13.35 16.74
N GLU A 100 11.37 14.24 16.52
CA GLU A 100 11.23 15.67 16.83
C GLU A 100 10.16 16.29 15.94
N ARG A 101 10.20 15.99 14.64
CA ARG A 101 9.20 16.45 13.68
C ARG A 101 7.77 16.04 14.04
N LEU A 102 7.60 14.87 14.65
CA LEU A 102 6.30 14.31 15.02
C LEU A 102 5.78 14.74 16.40
N LYS A 103 6.59 15.44 17.21
CA LYS A 103 6.29 15.74 18.63
C LYS A 103 4.90 16.36 18.85
N ASN A 104 4.47 17.24 17.95
CA ASN A 104 3.20 17.96 18.04
C ASN A 104 2.12 17.45 17.08
N ALA A 105 2.39 16.37 16.36
CA ALA A 105 1.46 15.80 15.41
C ALA A 105 0.34 15.05 16.14
N LYS A 106 -0.90 15.37 15.81
CA LYS A 106 -2.09 14.77 16.41
C LYS A 106 -3.19 14.61 15.38
N ILE A 107 -3.96 13.53 15.52
CA ILE A 107 -5.20 13.35 14.76
C ILE A 107 -6.20 14.41 15.23
N LYS A 108 -6.74 15.17 14.27
CA LYS A 108 -7.77 16.20 14.51
C LYS A 108 -9.16 15.70 14.18
N ASP A 109 -9.28 14.69 13.32
CA ASP A 109 -10.54 14.05 12.96
C ASP A 109 -10.35 12.53 12.80
N GLU A 110 -10.94 11.78 13.74
CA GLU A 110 -10.82 10.32 13.80
C GLU A 110 -11.69 9.59 12.77
N ASN A 111 -12.64 10.30 12.12
CA ASN A 111 -13.42 9.73 11.02
C ASN A 111 -12.60 9.66 9.72
N ILE A 112 -11.60 10.53 9.59
CA ILE A 112 -10.72 10.64 8.43
C ILE A 112 -9.42 9.84 8.64
N ILE A 113 -8.76 10.03 9.80
CA ILE A 113 -7.58 9.25 10.20
C ILE A 113 -7.95 8.45 11.45
N ARG A 114 -8.16 7.15 11.30
CA ARG A 114 -8.61 6.33 12.42
C ARG A 114 -7.48 6.05 13.41
N ARG A 115 -7.85 5.84 14.67
CA ARG A 115 -6.96 5.21 15.65
C ARG A 115 -6.66 3.77 15.25
N VAL A 116 -5.51 3.26 15.67
CA VAL A 116 -5.13 1.88 15.37
C VAL A 116 -6.14 0.86 15.95
N ASP A 117 -6.74 1.16 17.09
CA ASP A 117 -7.78 0.31 17.71
C ASP A 117 -9.05 0.20 16.86
N ASN A 118 -9.34 1.21 16.05
CA ASN A 118 -10.48 1.27 15.14
C ASN A 118 -10.05 1.29 13.66
N ALA A 119 -8.89 0.72 13.34
CA ALA A 119 -8.35 0.72 11.97
C ALA A 119 -9.29 0.02 10.97
N TYR A 120 -9.24 0.41 9.69
CA TYR A 120 -9.97 -0.29 8.62
C TYR A 120 -9.51 -1.73 8.46
N SER A 121 -8.23 -2.00 8.74
CA SER A 121 -7.67 -3.34 8.80
C SER A 121 -6.50 -3.38 9.78
N LYS A 122 -6.35 -4.53 10.45
CA LYS A 122 -5.21 -4.79 11.37
C LYS A 122 -3.88 -5.02 10.64
N VAL A 123 -3.92 -5.13 9.31
CA VAL A 123 -2.76 -5.30 8.43
C VAL A 123 -2.74 -4.21 7.36
N GLY A 124 -1.59 -4.00 6.74
CA GLY A 124 -1.36 -2.97 5.74
C GLY A 124 -2.22 -3.12 4.49
N GLY A 125 -2.34 -2.01 3.75
CA GLY A 125 -3.18 -1.90 2.56
C GLY A 125 -2.64 -2.58 1.30
N LEU A 126 -1.41 -3.12 1.32
CA LEU A 126 -0.81 -3.90 0.25
C LEU A 126 -0.32 -5.26 0.77
N ALA A 127 -0.23 -6.24 -0.13
CA ALA A 127 0.41 -7.53 0.13
C ALA A 127 1.16 -7.99 -1.12
N ILE A 128 2.21 -8.79 -0.91
CA ILE A 128 3.00 -9.42 -1.96
C ILE A 128 2.65 -10.91 -2.00
N LEU A 129 2.16 -11.38 -3.13
CA LEU A 129 1.81 -12.77 -3.35
C LEU A 129 2.93 -13.48 -4.11
N PHE A 130 3.19 -14.72 -3.73
CA PHE A 130 4.16 -15.59 -4.38
C PHE A 130 3.49 -16.90 -4.79
N GLY A 131 4.02 -17.53 -5.83
CA GLY A 131 3.58 -18.83 -6.31
C GLY A 131 4.16 -19.13 -7.68
N ASN A 132 3.79 -20.27 -8.26
CA ASN A 132 4.25 -20.68 -9.59
C ASN A 132 3.89 -19.70 -10.73
N LEU A 133 2.85 -18.87 -10.56
CA LEU A 133 2.51 -17.81 -11.51
C LEU A 133 3.25 -16.49 -11.29
N ALA A 134 3.89 -16.32 -10.13
CA ALA A 134 4.55 -15.08 -9.71
C ALA A 134 5.73 -15.41 -8.79
N GLU A 135 6.74 -16.09 -9.33
CA GLU A 135 7.90 -16.58 -8.55
C GLU A 135 8.71 -15.43 -7.94
N GLN A 136 8.79 -14.31 -8.66
CA GLN A 136 9.45 -13.07 -8.22
C GLN A 136 8.52 -12.14 -7.43
N GLY A 137 7.28 -12.58 -7.19
CA GLY A 137 6.26 -11.83 -6.46
C GLY A 137 5.36 -10.97 -7.35
N CYS A 138 4.13 -10.76 -6.88
CA CYS A 138 3.21 -9.76 -7.45
C CYS A 138 2.51 -8.98 -6.33
N VAL A 139 2.11 -7.75 -6.62
CA VAL A 139 1.48 -6.85 -5.65
C VAL A 139 -0.04 -6.92 -5.76
N ILE A 140 -0.72 -6.95 -4.62
CA ILE A 140 -2.17 -6.78 -4.53
C ILE A 140 -2.51 -5.72 -3.50
N LYS A 141 -3.45 -4.83 -3.84
CA LYS A 141 -3.98 -3.84 -2.91
C LYS A 141 -5.11 -4.43 -2.07
N THR A 142 -4.76 -4.90 -0.87
CA THR A 142 -5.71 -5.50 0.08
C THR A 142 -6.75 -4.50 0.57
N ALA A 143 -6.42 -3.20 0.61
CA ALA A 143 -7.33 -2.11 0.97
C ALA A 143 -8.56 -1.98 0.05
N GLY A 144 -8.46 -2.47 -1.19
CA GLY A 144 -9.54 -2.46 -2.18
C GLY A 144 -10.41 -3.72 -2.18
N ILE A 145 -10.03 -4.77 -1.45
CA ILE A 145 -10.75 -6.05 -1.47
C ILE A 145 -11.92 -6.00 -0.47
N VAL A 146 -13.14 -6.17 -0.98
CA VAL A 146 -14.35 -6.35 -0.18
C VAL A 146 -14.72 -7.83 -0.17
N GLY A 147 -14.92 -8.41 1.02
CA GLY A 147 -15.35 -9.81 1.17
C GLY A 147 -14.19 -10.83 1.21
N LYS A 148 -14.29 -11.90 0.41
CA LYS A 148 -13.40 -13.07 0.51
C LYS A 148 -11.99 -12.74 -0.01
N ARG A 149 -10.96 -13.09 0.78
CA ARG A 149 -9.53 -12.98 0.40
C ARG A 149 -8.99 -14.19 -0.38
N LYS A 150 -9.86 -15.11 -0.77
CA LYS A 150 -9.54 -16.29 -1.58
C LYS A 150 -10.51 -16.34 -2.76
N PHE A 151 -9.95 -16.46 -3.96
CA PHE A 151 -10.72 -16.55 -5.20
C PHE A 151 -10.09 -17.63 -6.10
N LYS A 152 -10.94 -18.47 -6.69
CA LYS A 152 -10.55 -19.48 -7.67
C LYS A 152 -11.57 -19.44 -8.79
N GLY A 153 -11.08 -19.50 -10.03
CA GLY A 153 -11.92 -19.39 -11.22
C GLY A 153 -11.23 -19.94 -12.46
N LYS A 154 -11.99 -20.06 -13.54
CA LYS A 154 -11.45 -20.44 -14.86
C LYS A 154 -10.69 -19.26 -15.47
N ALA A 155 -9.46 -19.48 -15.92
CA ALA A 155 -8.67 -18.45 -16.57
C ALA A 155 -9.24 -18.08 -17.95
N VAL A 156 -9.37 -16.79 -18.22
CA VAL A 156 -9.66 -16.22 -19.54
C VAL A 156 -8.50 -15.30 -19.89
N CYS A 157 -7.69 -15.72 -20.86
CA CYS A 157 -6.40 -15.11 -21.15
C CYS A 157 -6.45 -14.20 -22.38
N PHE A 158 -5.76 -13.08 -22.30
CA PHE A 158 -5.59 -12.08 -23.36
C PHE A 158 -4.12 -11.70 -23.49
N ASN A 159 -3.69 -11.31 -24.69
CA ASN A 159 -2.30 -10.95 -24.96
C ASN A 159 -2.08 -9.43 -25.02
N SER A 160 -3.12 -8.62 -24.82
CA SER A 160 -3.03 -7.17 -24.67
C SER A 160 -4.25 -6.61 -23.93
N GLN A 161 -4.12 -5.39 -23.42
CA GLN A 161 -5.22 -4.61 -22.85
C GLN A 161 -6.36 -4.44 -23.85
N ASP A 162 -6.05 -4.15 -25.11
CA ASP A 162 -7.06 -3.96 -26.16
C ASP A 162 -7.88 -5.22 -26.42
N GLU A 163 -7.24 -6.39 -26.45
CA GLU A 163 -7.93 -7.67 -26.56
C GLU A 163 -8.81 -7.94 -25.33
N ALA A 164 -8.29 -7.64 -24.13
CA ALA A 164 -9.02 -7.83 -22.89
C ALA A 164 -10.27 -6.95 -22.82
N ILE A 165 -10.16 -5.67 -23.17
CA ILE A 165 -11.30 -4.73 -23.25
C ILE A 165 -12.36 -5.26 -24.21
N LYS A 166 -11.97 -5.61 -25.44
CA LYS A 166 -12.89 -6.17 -26.45
C LYS A 166 -13.52 -7.49 -25.97
N GLY A 167 -12.76 -8.34 -25.30
CA GLY A 167 -13.22 -9.61 -24.75
C GLY A 167 -14.24 -9.44 -23.63
N ILE A 168 -13.99 -8.51 -22.71
CA ILE A 168 -14.87 -8.19 -21.59
C ILE A 168 -16.19 -7.61 -22.10
N ILE A 169 -16.15 -6.63 -23.02
CA ILE A 169 -17.34 -6.01 -23.61
C ILE A 169 -18.20 -7.06 -24.34
N LYS A 170 -17.57 -8.03 -25.01
CA LYS A 170 -18.27 -9.13 -25.70
C LYS A 170 -18.70 -10.28 -24.77
N GLY A 171 -18.55 -10.15 -23.45
CA GLY A 171 -18.99 -11.15 -22.48
C GLY A 171 -18.12 -12.41 -22.40
N LYS A 172 -16.87 -12.39 -22.91
CA LYS A 172 -15.93 -13.51 -22.78
C LYS A 172 -15.51 -13.76 -21.32
N VAL A 173 -15.55 -12.73 -20.48
CA VAL A 173 -15.26 -12.81 -19.05
C VAL A 173 -16.58 -12.81 -18.28
N GLN A 174 -16.82 -13.86 -17.51
CA GLN A 174 -18.03 -14.05 -16.73
C GLN A 174 -17.74 -14.09 -15.23
N LYS A 175 -18.78 -13.95 -14.39
CA LYS A 175 -18.66 -14.10 -12.93
C LYS A 175 -18.01 -15.45 -12.60
N GLY A 176 -16.97 -15.42 -11.76
CA GLY A 176 -16.21 -16.61 -11.40
C GLY A 176 -15.05 -16.95 -12.36
N ASN A 177 -14.77 -16.12 -13.37
CA ASN A 177 -13.55 -16.22 -14.17
C ASN A 177 -12.39 -15.45 -13.53
N VAL A 178 -11.16 -15.84 -13.89
CA VAL A 178 -9.93 -15.09 -13.63
C VAL A 178 -9.49 -14.47 -14.96
N CYS A 179 -9.60 -13.16 -15.10
CA CYS A 179 -9.10 -12.45 -16.27
C CYS A 179 -7.57 -12.34 -16.18
N VAL A 180 -6.86 -12.81 -17.20
CA VAL A 180 -5.39 -12.77 -17.27
C VAL A 180 -4.99 -11.96 -18.50
N ILE A 181 -4.24 -10.88 -18.30
CA ILE A 181 -3.67 -10.06 -19.37
C ILE A 181 -2.15 -10.18 -19.26
N ARG A 182 -1.50 -10.61 -20.34
CA ARG A 182 -0.04 -10.80 -20.40
C ARG A 182 0.57 -9.97 -21.52
N TYR A 183 1.90 -9.87 -21.52
CA TYR A 183 2.68 -8.98 -22.39
C TYR A 183 2.43 -7.48 -22.15
N GLU A 184 2.05 -7.11 -20.93
CA GLU A 184 1.87 -5.71 -20.49
C GLU A 184 2.95 -5.29 -19.47
N GLY A 185 4.08 -6.02 -19.47
CA GLY A 185 5.22 -5.75 -18.59
C GLY A 185 6.18 -4.71 -19.21
N PRO A 186 7.29 -4.36 -18.53
CA PRO A 186 8.22 -3.33 -19.00
C PRO A 186 8.84 -3.54 -20.39
N LYS A 187 8.84 -4.77 -20.90
CA LYS A 187 9.34 -5.15 -22.24
C LYS A 187 8.27 -5.81 -23.11
N GLY A 188 7.03 -5.86 -22.62
CA GLY A 188 5.92 -6.57 -23.23
C GLY A 188 5.47 -5.94 -24.53
#